data_AF-A0A1Q2GXX4-F1
#
_entry.id   AF-A0A1Q2GXX4-F1
#
_cell.length_a   1.000
_cell.length_b   1.000
_cell.length_c   1.000
_cell.angle_alpha   90.00
_cell.angle_beta   90.00
_cell.angle_gamma   90.00
#
_symmetry.space_group_name_H-M   'P 1'
#
loop_
_entity.id
_entity.type
_entity.pdbx_description
1 polymer ?
#
loop_
_entity_poly.entity_id
_entity_poly.type
_entity_poly.pdbx_seq_one_letter_code
_entity_poly.pdbx_strand_id
1 'polypeptide(L)'
;MSNTTHISQENIVVGEVANGLPLTIPVYRLKGDGTGPSVYIQANMHGAEVQGNAVIFQLLEQLKHLNLNGDITLVPYANPIGCNQKSGEFTLGRFDPITGTNWNRMYHYNKNLVAQFAQNHTQYDDATLKSNFKQALIDEVDSKLKGPAYLLNTGKRIALNLQKLAHQADIVLDLHTGPISSKHLYCPTYATDSARYFNIEHVLLIPSDFDGAMDEANFCPWWHLSDALSEQGRELSIPVEAFTVELGSQEKIDLKEALNDANSILSYLNHKSVLQNAMHTPADITRYACNLDGYFAYYAPIGGMVEYIAPLGGHIKAGEPIANILRMERYLSEQPLQTLTLDCDAVAILHFASASVNQGTELYKFFTNVFEL
;
A
#
# COMPACT_ATOMS: atom_id res chain seq x y z
N MET A 1 -19.42 -0.34 32.02
CA MET A 1 -17.96 -0.34 32.21
C MET A 1 -17.36 0.00 30.87
N SER A 2 -16.53 1.04 30.77
CA SER A 2 -15.82 1.34 29.52
C SER A 2 -14.87 0.18 29.25
N ASN A 3 -15.18 -0.67 28.27
CA ASN A 3 -14.25 -1.70 27.84
C ASN A 3 -13.07 -0.99 27.18
N THR A 4 -11.91 -1.03 27.85
CA THR A 4 -10.66 -0.57 27.26
C THR A 4 -9.95 -1.77 26.66
N THR A 5 -9.78 -1.80 25.35
CA THR A 5 -9.03 -2.87 24.67
C THR A 5 -7.55 -2.69 24.98
N HIS A 6 -6.94 -3.74 25.54
CA HIS A 6 -5.54 -3.72 25.92
C HIS A 6 -4.65 -3.73 24.67
N ILE A 7 -3.71 -2.78 24.61
CA ILE A 7 -2.69 -2.68 23.56
C ILE A 7 -1.37 -3.17 24.14
N SER A 8 -0.77 -4.21 23.56
CA SER A 8 0.61 -4.58 23.85
C SER A 8 1.55 -4.04 22.77
N GLN A 9 2.82 -3.88 23.12
CA GLN A 9 3.87 -3.46 22.19
C GLN A 9 5.10 -4.34 22.39
N GLU A 10 5.70 -4.76 21.28
CA GLU A 10 7.02 -5.38 21.21
C GLU A 10 7.87 -4.68 20.14
N ASN A 11 9.17 -4.91 20.15
CA ASN A 11 10.07 -4.45 19.08
C ASN A 11 10.65 -5.68 18.37
N ILE A 12 10.54 -5.73 17.05
CA ILE A 12 11.21 -6.75 16.23
C ILE A 12 12.54 -6.20 15.71
N VAL A 13 13.57 -7.04 15.62
CA VAL A 13 14.86 -6.68 15.01
C VAL A 13 14.83 -7.08 13.53
N VAL A 14 15.07 -6.12 12.64
CA VAL A 14 15.02 -6.31 11.19
C VAL A 14 16.35 -6.10 10.48
N GLY A 15 17.38 -5.72 11.23
CA GLY A 15 18.73 -5.50 10.71
C GLY A 15 19.64 -4.90 11.77
N GLU A 16 20.80 -4.46 11.35
CA GLU A 16 21.81 -3.82 12.19
C GLU A 16 22.53 -2.76 11.35
N VAL A 17 22.82 -1.60 11.93
CA VAL A 17 23.59 -0.53 11.28
C VAL A 17 25.09 -0.69 11.55
N ALA A 18 25.92 -0.02 10.76
CA ALA A 18 27.38 -0.20 10.76
C ALA A 18 28.08 -0.01 12.12
N ASN A 19 27.48 0.75 13.04
CA ASN A 19 28.02 0.95 14.39
C ASN A 19 27.56 -0.12 15.41
N GLY A 20 26.88 -1.18 14.97
CA GLY A 20 26.43 -2.29 15.80
C GLY A 20 25.10 -2.07 16.53
N LEU A 21 24.34 -1.01 16.21
CA LEU A 21 23.01 -0.80 16.78
C LEU A 21 21.95 -1.60 16.00
N PRO A 22 20.99 -2.25 16.69
CA PRO A 22 19.92 -2.98 16.03
C PRO A 22 18.95 -2.01 15.36
N LEU A 23 18.49 -2.37 14.17
CA LEU A 23 17.35 -1.74 13.53
C LEU A 23 16.09 -2.42 14.04
N THR A 24 15.25 -1.66 14.73
CA THR A 24 14.04 -2.18 15.36
C THR A 24 12.79 -1.50 14.83
N ILE A 25 11.70 -2.26 14.80
CA ILE A 25 10.37 -1.78 14.41
C ILE A 25 9.41 -2.08 15.57
N PRO A 26 8.64 -1.09 16.06
CA PRO A 26 7.60 -1.33 17.04
C PRO A 26 6.41 -2.04 16.41
N VAL A 27 5.90 -3.06 17.09
CA VAL A 27 4.71 -3.83 16.70
C VAL A 27 3.70 -3.72 17.82
N TYR A 28 2.55 -3.11 17.52
CA TYR A 28 1.43 -2.98 18.44
C TYR A 28 0.41 -4.08 18.16
N ARG A 29 -0.15 -4.68 19.21
CA ARG A 29 -1.14 -5.75 19.09
C ARG A 29 -2.34 -5.52 19.98
N LEU A 30 -3.51 -5.80 19.42
CA LEU A 30 -4.80 -5.83 20.10
C LEU A 30 -5.43 -7.19 19.86
N LYS A 31 -5.96 -7.80 20.91
CA LYS A 31 -6.60 -9.12 20.85
C LYS A 31 -8.09 -8.99 20.67
N GLY A 32 -8.63 -9.70 19.68
CA GLY A 32 -10.05 -9.93 19.52
C GLY A 32 -10.52 -11.16 20.31
N ASP A 33 -11.81 -11.43 20.25
CA ASP A 33 -12.40 -12.65 20.85
C ASP A 33 -12.23 -13.91 19.98
N GLY A 34 -11.68 -13.76 18.77
CA GLY A 34 -11.38 -14.85 17.84
C GLY A 34 -12.51 -15.19 16.87
N THR A 35 -13.60 -14.43 16.88
CA THR A 35 -14.75 -14.66 15.98
C THR A 35 -14.66 -13.92 14.64
N GLY A 36 -13.73 -12.95 14.51
CA GLY A 36 -13.56 -12.11 13.33
C GLY A 36 -12.20 -12.28 12.64
N PRO A 37 -12.03 -11.75 11.42
CA PRO A 37 -10.79 -11.88 10.66
C PRO A 37 -9.65 -11.10 11.31
N SER A 38 -8.43 -11.64 11.26
CA SER A 38 -7.24 -10.95 11.77
C SER A 38 -6.74 -9.88 10.79
N VAL A 39 -6.16 -8.80 11.31
CA VAL A 39 -5.75 -7.62 10.55
C VAL A 39 -4.29 -7.29 10.79
N TYR A 40 -3.57 -6.98 9.72
CA TYR A 40 -2.24 -6.40 9.73
C TYR A 40 -2.26 -5.04 9.04
N ILE A 41 -1.74 -4.00 9.69
CA ILE A 41 -1.62 -2.65 9.14
C ILE A 41 -0.18 -2.20 9.34
N GLN A 42 0.51 -1.80 8.27
CA GLN A 42 1.84 -1.19 8.37
C GLN A 42 1.86 0.19 7.73
N ALA A 43 2.84 1.01 8.09
CA ALA A 43 3.06 2.30 7.46
C ALA A 43 4.55 2.61 7.29
N ASN A 44 4.86 3.49 6.34
CA ASN A 44 6.17 4.12 6.20
C ASN A 44 7.28 3.12 5.82
N MET A 45 6.96 2.20 4.90
CA MET A 45 7.95 1.38 4.19
C MET A 45 8.85 2.25 3.31
N HIS A 46 8.26 3.21 2.58
CA HIS A 46 9.00 4.31 2.00
C HIS A 46 9.14 5.43 3.02
N GLY A 47 10.38 5.89 3.24
CA GLY A 47 10.72 6.77 4.34
C GLY A 47 10.07 8.14 4.35
N ALA A 48 9.76 8.71 3.17
CA ALA A 48 9.10 10.02 3.05
C ALA A 48 7.59 9.96 3.34
N GLU A 49 7.00 8.77 3.32
CA GLU A 49 5.56 8.54 3.37
C GLU A 49 5.06 8.41 4.82
N VAL A 50 5.21 9.50 5.57
CA VAL A 50 5.08 9.49 7.04
C VAL A 50 3.64 9.60 7.54
N GLN A 51 2.69 10.03 6.71
CA GLN A 51 1.28 10.21 7.09
C GLN A 51 0.64 8.92 7.64
N GLY A 52 1.01 7.76 7.11
CA GLY A 52 0.51 6.47 7.61
C GLY A 52 0.82 6.22 9.09
N ASN A 53 1.92 6.79 9.63
CA ASN A 53 2.22 6.72 11.07
C ASN A 53 1.19 7.50 11.89
N ALA A 54 0.76 8.67 11.41
CA ALA A 54 -0.29 9.47 12.04
C ALA A 54 -1.65 8.73 11.98
N VAL A 55 -1.93 8.01 10.89
CA VAL A 55 -3.13 7.18 10.77
C VAL A 55 -3.10 6.02 11.77
N ILE A 56 -1.98 5.31 11.90
CA ILE A 56 -1.82 4.27 12.92
C ILE A 56 -2.00 4.84 14.33
N PHE A 57 -1.49 6.04 14.62
CA PHE A 57 -1.75 6.71 15.89
C PHE A 57 -3.25 6.92 16.14
N GLN A 58 -3.99 7.46 15.16
CA GLN A 58 -5.43 7.68 15.28
C GLN A 58 -6.23 6.37 15.36
N LEU A 59 -5.75 5.29 14.74
CA LEU A 59 -6.32 3.96 14.89
C LEU A 59 -6.14 3.45 16.33
N LEU A 60 -4.93 3.56 16.90
CA LEU A 60 -4.67 3.15 18.29
C LEU A 60 -5.54 3.93 19.28
N GLU A 61 -5.69 5.25 19.09
CA GLU A 61 -6.51 6.11 19.94
C GLU A 61 -8.00 5.76 19.91
N GLN A 62 -8.51 5.22 18.81
CA GLN A 62 -9.90 4.80 18.69
C GLN A 62 -10.10 3.34 19.12
N LEU A 63 -9.22 2.43 18.66
CA LEU A 63 -9.31 1.00 18.94
C LEU A 63 -9.21 0.66 20.42
N LYS A 64 -8.51 1.48 21.23
CA LYS A 64 -8.48 1.31 22.70
C LYS A 64 -9.87 1.39 23.35
N HIS A 65 -10.87 1.91 22.64
CA HIS A 65 -12.25 2.07 23.10
C HIS A 65 -13.27 1.19 22.37
N LEU A 66 -12.82 0.29 21.49
CA LEU A 66 -13.68 -0.59 20.69
C LEU A 66 -13.46 -2.06 21.07
N ASN A 67 -14.54 -2.83 21.13
CA ASN A 67 -14.45 -4.28 21.27
C ASN A 67 -14.16 -4.92 19.89
N LEU A 68 -13.30 -5.94 19.88
CA LEU A 68 -12.79 -6.55 18.65
C LEU A 68 -13.20 -8.02 18.55
N ASN A 69 -13.68 -8.43 17.38
CA ASN A 69 -13.86 -9.84 17.02
C ASN A 69 -12.54 -10.45 16.52
N GLY A 70 -11.73 -9.67 15.81
CA GLY A 70 -10.47 -10.09 15.22
C GLY A 70 -9.25 -9.45 15.87
N ASP A 71 -8.11 -10.15 15.84
CA ASP A 71 -6.82 -9.59 16.25
C ASP A 71 -6.38 -8.49 15.29
N ILE A 72 -5.78 -7.41 15.81
CA ILE A 72 -5.22 -6.32 14.99
C ILE A 72 -3.74 -6.13 15.35
N THR A 73 -2.88 -6.15 14.34
CA THR A 73 -1.45 -5.84 14.44
C THR A 73 -1.16 -4.55 13.68
N LEU A 74 -0.57 -3.56 14.34
CA LEU A 74 -0.17 -2.28 13.73
C LEU A 74 1.33 -2.07 13.81
N VAL A 75 1.94 -1.68 12.68
CA VAL A 75 3.39 -1.58 12.51
C VAL A 75 3.75 -0.22 11.88
N PRO A 76 3.86 0.86 12.69
CA PRO A 76 4.40 2.13 12.19
C PRO A 76 5.91 2.02 12.00
N TYR A 77 6.49 2.98 11.27
CA TYR A 77 7.93 3.05 11.01
C TYR A 77 8.49 1.74 10.43
N ALA A 78 7.78 1.13 9.48
CA ALA A 78 8.12 -0.19 8.94
C ALA A 78 9.52 -0.24 8.30
N ASN A 79 10.11 0.91 7.94
CA ASN A 79 11.47 1.00 7.46
C ASN A 79 12.26 2.13 8.16
N PRO A 80 12.90 1.86 9.31
CA PRO A 80 13.65 2.88 10.04
C PRO A 80 14.89 3.38 9.29
N ILE A 81 15.45 2.60 8.36
CA ILE A 81 16.56 3.07 7.50
C ILE A 81 16.04 4.13 6.54
N GLY A 82 14.98 3.81 5.80
CA GLY A 82 14.38 4.73 4.83
C GLY A 82 13.89 6.02 5.48
N CYS A 83 13.19 5.93 6.61
CA CYS A 83 12.64 7.08 7.32
C CYS A 83 13.72 8.07 7.83
N ASN A 84 14.86 7.55 8.28
CA ASN A 84 15.95 8.36 8.82
C ASN A 84 16.95 8.86 7.76
N GLN A 85 16.82 8.42 6.50
CA GLN A 85 17.74 8.80 5.43
C GLN A 85 17.37 10.19 4.86
N LYS A 86 18.24 11.18 5.07
CA LYS A 86 18.04 12.55 4.57
C LYS A 86 19.04 12.91 3.47
N SER A 87 18.58 13.71 2.51
CA SER A 87 19.40 14.33 1.46
C SER A 87 18.90 15.76 1.25
N GLY A 88 19.65 16.74 1.77
CA GLY A 88 19.15 18.11 1.91
C GLY A 88 17.91 18.16 2.82
N GLU A 89 16.90 18.93 2.40
CA GLU A 89 15.62 19.12 3.10
C GLU A 89 14.57 18.08 2.70
N PHE A 90 15.00 16.89 2.26
CA PHE A 90 14.13 15.81 1.78
C PHE A 90 14.57 14.44 2.31
N THR A 91 13.63 13.51 2.46
CA THR A 91 13.87 12.12 2.84
C THR A 91 14.12 11.26 1.62
N LEU A 92 15.37 10.81 1.43
CA LEU A 92 15.73 9.84 0.39
C LEU A 92 15.34 8.42 0.83
N GLY A 93 14.04 8.20 1.01
CA GLY A 93 13.49 7.06 1.73
C GLY A 93 12.82 6.00 0.86
N ARG A 94 12.69 6.20 -0.46
CA ARG A 94 11.98 5.28 -1.36
C ARG A 94 12.81 4.06 -1.77
N PHE A 95 14.12 4.22 -1.86
CA PHE A 95 15.04 3.20 -2.34
C PHE A 95 16.20 3.02 -1.36
N ASP A 96 16.88 1.87 -1.45
CA ASP A 96 18.18 1.68 -0.83
C ASP A 96 19.18 2.71 -1.39
N PRO A 97 19.76 3.60 -0.57
CA PRO A 97 20.66 4.65 -1.06
C PRO A 97 21.98 4.09 -1.62
N ILE A 98 22.29 2.82 -1.38
CA ILE A 98 23.48 2.15 -1.92
C ILE A 98 23.18 1.58 -3.31
N THR A 99 22.04 0.90 -3.49
CA THR A 99 21.77 0.10 -4.71
C THR A 99 20.73 0.72 -5.64
N GLY A 100 19.92 1.66 -5.16
CA GLY A 100 18.76 2.19 -5.88
C GLY A 100 17.56 1.22 -5.94
N THR A 101 17.61 0.07 -5.26
CA THR A 101 16.50 -0.89 -5.27
C THR A 101 15.36 -0.39 -4.40
N ASN A 102 14.12 -0.46 -4.90
CA ASN A 102 12.94 -0.01 -4.17
C ASN A 102 12.66 -0.94 -2.98
N TRP A 103 12.41 -0.37 -1.80
CA TRP A 103 12.05 -1.15 -0.61
C TRP A 103 10.78 -1.97 -0.81
N ASN A 104 9.76 -1.41 -1.47
CA ASN A 104 8.51 -2.10 -1.81
C ASN A 104 8.60 -2.93 -3.12
N ARG A 105 9.80 -3.48 -3.39
CA ARG A 105 10.08 -4.46 -4.48
C ARG A 105 10.88 -5.67 -3.98
N MET A 106 11.02 -5.81 -2.66
CA MET A 106 11.88 -6.85 -2.06
C MET A 106 11.10 -7.96 -1.34
N TYR A 107 9.77 -7.96 -1.46
CA TYR A 107 8.92 -9.03 -0.92
C TYR A 107 9.11 -10.34 -1.68
N HIS A 108 8.58 -11.44 -1.14
CA HIS A 108 8.76 -12.77 -1.71
C HIS A 108 7.44 -13.42 -2.13
N TYR A 109 7.46 -14.03 -3.32
CA TYR A 109 6.42 -14.91 -3.78
C TYR A 109 7.02 -16.20 -4.38
N ASN A 110 6.39 -17.35 -4.10
CA ASN A 110 6.81 -18.67 -4.58
C ASN A 110 5.65 -19.36 -5.31
N LYS A 111 5.63 -19.28 -6.65
CA LYS A 111 4.65 -19.98 -7.50
C LYS A 111 4.66 -21.51 -7.32
N ASN A 112 5.83 -22.09 -7.07
CA ASN A 112 5.95 -23.55 -6.91
C ASN A 112 5.30 -24.05 -5.62
N LEU A 113 5.38 -23.26 -4.53
CA LEU A 113 4.70 -23.59 -3.29
C LEU A 113 3.19 -23.68 -3.51
N VAL A 114 2.61 -22.71 -4.24
CA VAL A 114 1.18 -22.71 -4.59
C VAL A 114 0.80 -23.98 -5.35
N ALA A 115 1.50 -24.28 -6.44
CA ALA A 115 1.20 -25.44 -7.28
C ALA A 115 1.30 -26.77 -6.51
N GLN A 116 2.35 -26.94 -5.70
CA GLN A 116 2.51 -28.12 -4.85
C GLN A 116 1.43 -28.20 -3.78
N PHE A 117 1.05 -27.08 -3.18
CA PHE A 117 0.04 -27.05 -2.14
C PHE A 117 -1.34 -27.43 -2.68
N ALA A 118 -1.71 -26.92 -3.86
CA ALA A 118 -2.96 -27.27 -4.54
C ALA A 118 -3.05 -28.77 -4.86
N GLN A 119 -1.94 -29.40 -5.28
CA GLN A 119 -1.92 -30.83 -5.63
C GLN A 119 -1.95 -31.76 -4.41
N ASN A 120 -1.25 -31.41 -3.34
CA ASN A 120 -1.00 -32.33 -2.21
C ASN A 120 -2.09 -32.29 -1.11
N HIS A 121 -3.01 -31.32 -1.16
CA HIS A 121 -3.97 -31.04 -0.09
C HIS A 121 -5.42 -30.96 -0.56
N THR A 122 -5.75 -31.62 -1.68
CA THR A 122 -7.09 -31.63 -2.28
C THR A 122 -8.18 -32.12 -1.32
N GLN A 123 -7.82 -32.95 -0.33
CA GLN A 123 -8.71 -33.53 0.68
C GLN A 123 -9.07 -32.59 1.85
N TYR A 124 -8.37 -31.47 2.03
CA TYR A 124 -8.66 -30.55 3.15
C TYR A 124 -9.97 -29.80 2.92
N ASP A 125 -10.76 -29.59 3.97
CA ASP A 125 -11.82 -28.56 3.92
C ASP A 125 -11.20 -27.16 3.84
N ASP A 126 -12.00 -26.14 3.54
CA ASP A 126 -11.50 -24.78 3.27
C ASP A 126 -10.82 -24.15 4.50
N ALA A 127 -11.34 -24.42 5.71
CA ALA A 127 -10.75 -23.92 6.94
C ALA A 127 -9.36 -24.53 7.20
N THR A 128 -9.24 -25.85 7.01
CA THR A 128 -7.99 -26.60 7.16
C THR A 128 -7.00 -26.18 6.07
N LEU A 129 -7.46 -26.04 4.82
CA LEU A 129 -6.65 -25.58 3.71
C LEU A 129 -6.10 -24.18 3.96
N LYS A 130 -6.96 -23.24 4.39
CA LYS A 130 -6.55 -21.89 4.77
C LYS A 130 -5.51 -21.91 5.89
N SER A 131 -5.76 -22.60 6.99
CA SER A 131 -4.81 -22.63 8.11
C SER A 131 -3.46 -23.21 7.72
N ASN A 132 -3.43 -24.29 6.95
CA ASN A 132 -2.18 -24.94 6.54
C ASN A 132 -1.42 -24.15 5.47
N PHE A 133 -2.12 -23.54 4.51
CA PHE A 133 -1.46 -22.73 3.49
C PHE A 133 -0.86 -21.46 4.10
N LYS A 134 -1.60 -20.81 5.01
CA LYS A 134 -1.09 -19.69 5.82
C LYS A 134 0.22 -20.07 6.54
N GLN A 135 0.24 -21.22 7.20
CA GLN A 135 1.45 -21.70 7.88
C GLN A 135 2.60 -21.98 6.89
N ALA A 136 2.31 -22.58 5.73
CA ALA A 136 3.32 -22.83 4.71
C ALA A 136 3.96 -21.55 4.15
N LEU A 137 3.18 -20.47 3.96
CA LEU A 137 3.70 -19.16 3.57
C LEU A 137 4.61 -18.56 4.64
N ILE A 138 4.23 -18.68 5.92
CA ILE A 138 5.04 -18.22 7.06
C ILE A 138 6.34 -19.01 7.14
N ASP A 139 6.29 -20.34 6.99
CA ASP A 139 7.44 -21.24 7.07
C ASP A 139 8.44 -20.99 5.93
N GLU A 140 7.96 -20.71 4.71
CA GLU A 140 8.82 -20.34 3.57
C GLU A 140 9.59 -19.04 3.86
N VAL A 141 8.90 -18.01 4.34
CA VAL A 141 9.52 -16.72 4.69
C VAL A 141 10.53 -16.90 5.84
N ASP A 142 10.16 -17.66 6.87
CA ASP A 142 11.02 -17.96 8.01
C ASP A 142 12.27 -18.77 7.61
N SER A 143 12.12 -19.74 6.70
CA SER A 143 13.23 -20.50 6.12
C SER A 143 14.19 -19.58 5.35
N LYS A 144 13.69 -18.59 4.61
CA LYS A 144 14.55 -17.59 3.96
C LYS A 144 15.29 -16.71 4.96
N LEU A 145 14.63 -16.27 6.03
CA LEU A 145 15.24 -15.46 7.08
C LEU A 145 16.34 -16.23 7.84
N LYS A 146 16.14 -17.54 8.07
CA LYS A 146 17.09 -18.45 8.73
C LYS A 146 18.14 -19.05 7.80
N GLY A 147 17.96 -18.90 6.48
CA GLY A 147 18.89 -19.35 5.47
C GLY A 147 20.23 -18.61 5.52
N PRO A 148 21.14 -18.89 4.57
CA PRO A 148 22.45 -18.27 4.56
C PRO A 148 22.36 -16.74 4.52
N ALA A 149 22.88 -16.08 5.56
CA ALA A 149 22.71 -14.63 5.74
C ALA A 149 23.25 -13.78 4.59
N TYR A 150 24.24 -14.28 3.84
CA TYR A 150 24.83 -13.63 2.67
C TYR A 150 23.89 -13.54 1.45
N LEU A 151 22.71 -14.20 1.48
CA LEU A 151 21.69 -14.11 0.43
C LEU A 151 20.62 -13.03 0.73
N LEU A 152 20.68 -12.39 1.90
CA LEU A 152 19.72 -11.37 2.32
C LEU A 152 20.39 -10.00 2.32
N ASN A 153 20.04 -9.17 1.36
CA ASN A 153 20.32 -7.74 1.43
C ASN A 153 19.45 -7.07 2.52
N THR A 154 19.76 -5.82 2.84
CA THR A 154 19.10 -5.04 3.89
C THR A 154 17.59 -4.99 3.72
N GLY A 155 17.12 -4.58 2.54
CA GLY A 155 15.68 -4.40 2.33
C GLY A 155 14.91 -5.72 2.29
N LYS A 156 15.50 -6.81 1.77
CA LYS A 156 14.89 -8.14 1.82
C LYS A 156 14.75 -8.66 3.24
N ARG A 157 15.70 -8.34 4.13
CA ARG A 157 15.59 -8.67 5.56
C ARG A 157 14.42 -7.92 6.21
N ILE A 158 14.24 -6.64 5.92
CA ILE A 158 13.11 -5.84 6.40
C ILE A 158 11.79 -6.38 5.83
N ALA A 159 11.69 -6.51 4.50
CA ALA A 159 10.51 -6.98 3.80
C ALA A 159 10.05 -8.35 4.28
N LEU A 160 10.95 -9.34 4.41
CA LEU A 160 10.58 -10.68 4.86
C LEU A 160 10.13 -10.71 6.33
N ASN A 161 10.72 -9.90 7.22
CA ASN A 161 10.22 -9.82 8.61
C ASN A 161 8.80 -9.25 8.68
N LEU A 162 8.50 -8.22 7.89
CA LEU A 162 7.16 -7.64 7.79
C LEU A 162 6.18 -8.59 7.12
N GLN A 163 6.59 -9.24 6.02
CA GLN A 163 5.78 -10.22 5.30
C GLN A 163 5.38 -11.41 6.18
N LYS A 164 6.29 -11.86 7.05
CA LYS A 164 6.00 -12.92 8.03
C LYS A 164 4.88 -12.51 8.99
N LEU A 165 4.80 -11.24 9.38
CA LEU A 165 3.71 -10.72 10.19
C LEU A 165 2.42 -10.59 9.37
N ALA A 166 2.51 -10.06 8.15
CA ALA A 166 1.37 -9.87 7.26
C ALA A 166 0.68 -11.20 6.90
N HIS A 167 1.43 -12.26 6.62
CA HIS A 167 0.88 -13.59 6.32
C HIS A 167 0.02 -14.18 7.44
N GLN A 168 0.16 -13.72 8.68
CA GLN A 168 -0.70 -14.18 9.79
C GLN A 168 -2.12 -13.60 9.70
N ALA A 169 -2.29 -12.47 9.00
CA ALA A 169 -3.55 -11.76 8.89
C ALA A 169 -4.47 -12.32 7.78
N ASP A 170 -5.75 -12.05 7.91
CA ASP A 170 -6.74 -12.23 6.85
C ASP A 170 -6.96 -10.93 6.06
N ILE A 171 -6.61 -9.79 6.64
CA ILE A 171 -6.68 -8.46 6.03
C ILE A 171 -5.32 -7.78 6.18
N VAL A 172 -4.77 -7.27 5.08
CA VAL A 172 -3.47 -6.58 5.04
C VAL A 172 -3.67 -5.18 4.45
N LEU A 173 -3.34 -4.15 5.22
CA LEU A 173 -3.37 -2.76 4.76
C LEU A 173 -1.96 -2.18 4.82
N ASP A 174 -1.40 -1.87 3.66
CA ASP A 174 -0.11 -1.19 3.55
C ASP A 174 -0.33 0.30 3.29
N LEU A 175 -0.01 1.15 4.28
CA LEU A 175 -0.28 2.59 4.23
C LEU A 175 0.91 3.33 3.59
N HIS A 176 0.65 3.95 2.45
CA HIS A 176 1.60 4.72 1.62
C HIS A 176 1.10 6.15 1.42
N THR A 177 1.93 6.96 0.76
CA THR A 177 1.53 8.26 0.19
C THR A 177 2.23 8.46 -1.15
N GLY A 178 1.57 9.11 -2.11
CA GLY A 178 2.24 9.56 -3.32
C GLY A 178 3.16 10.77 -3.07
N PRO A 179 3.84 11.28 -4.11
CA PRO A 179 4.65 12.50 -4.01
C PRO A 179 3.80 13.71 -3.64
N ILE A 180 3.22 14.42 -4.62
CA ILE A 180 2.13 15.36 -4.39
C ILE A 180 0.89 14.68 -4.96
N SER A 181 -0.01 14.22 -4.10
CA SER A 181 -1.00 13.22 -4.50
C SER A 181 -2.36 13.44 -3.85
N SER A 182 -3.40 13.07 -4.59
CA SER A 182 -4.72 12.76 -4.05
C SER A 182 -4.70 11.39 -3.36
N LYS A 183 -5.75 11.10 -2.58
CA LYS A 183 -5.92 9.77 -1.98
C LYS A 183 -6.38 8.78 -3.04
N HIS A 184 -5.78 7.61 -3.08
CA HIS A 184 -6.19 6.51 -3.96
C HIS A 184 -5.93 5.14 -3.32
N LEU A 185 -6.54 4.09 -3.87
CA LEU A 185 -6.49 2.74 -3.33
C LEU A 185 -6.06 1.76 -4.42
N TYR A 186 -5.01 0.99 -4.20
CA TYR A 186 -4.73 -0.20 -5.00
C TYR A 186 -5.58 -1.34 -4.46
N CYS A 187 -6.44 -1.90 -5.31
CA CYS A 187 -7.45 -2.89 -4.94
C CYS A 187 -7.36 -4.10 -5.87
N PRO A 188 -7.12 -5.32 -5.37
CA PRO A 188 -7.16 -6.48 -6.24
C PRO A 188 -8.58 -6.71 -6.77
N THR A 189 -8.72 -7.10 -8.04
CA THR A 189 -10.06 -7.11 -8.69
C THR A 189 -11.08 -8.00 -7.97
N TYR A 190 -10.66 -9.09 -7.31
CA TYR A 190 -11.56 -9.95 -6.52
C TYR A 190 -12.18 -9.24 -5.30
N ALA A 191 -11.60 -8.13 -4.84
CA ALA A 191 -12.04 -7.36 -3.68
C ALA A 191 -12.64 -6.00 -4.08
N THR A 192 -13.05 -5.83 -5.35
CA THR A 192 -13.61 -4.56 -5.87
C THR A 192 -14.76 -4.03 -5.00
N ASP A 193 -15.66 -4.90 -4.54
CA ASP A 193 -16.78 -4.49 -3.68
C ASP A 193 -16.31 -3.98 -2.32
N SER A 194 -15.20 -4.50 -1.79
CA SER A 194 -14.62 -4.03 -0.52
C SER A 194 -14.11 -2.59 -0.60
N ALA A 195 -13.74 -2.10 -1.79
CA ALA A 195 -13.26 -0.74 -1.99
C ALA A 195 -14.31 0.32 -1.57
N ARG A 196 -15.61 -0.03 -1.63
CA ARG A 196 -16.74 0.83 -1.24
C ARG A 196 -16.75 1.19 0.24
N TYR A 197 -16.03 0.43 1.08
CA TYR A 197 -16.02 0.66 2.52
C TYR A 197 -14.88 1.56 2.99
N PHE A 198 -13.96 1.91 2.10
CA PHE A 198 -12.99 2.98 2.30
C PHE A 198 -13.56 4.32 1.82
N ASN A 199 -13.30 5.39 2.55
CA ASN A 199 -13.61 6.77 2.16
C ASN A 199 -12.52 7.33 1.22
N ILE A 200 -12.25 6.60 0.14
CA ILE A 200 -11.26 6.94 -0.88
C ILE A 200 -11.97 6.94 -2.24
N GLU A 201 -11.90 8.07 -2.93
CA GLU A 201 -12.66 8.30 -4.17
C GLU A 201 -12.06 7.54 -5.37
N HIS A 202 -10.74 7.39 -5.44
CA HIS A 202 -10.06 6.83 -6.61
C HIS A 202 -9.50 5.44 -6.32
N VAL A 203 -9.92 4.46 -7.11
CA VAL A 203 -9.53 3.05 -6.95
C VAL A 203 -8.82 2.55 -8.20
N LEU A 204 -7.64 1.97 -8.04
CA LEU A 204 -6.91 1.27 -9.09
C LEU A 204 -7.12 -0.23 -8.92
N LEU A 205 -7.79 -0.85 -9.88
CA LEU A 205 -8.01 -2.30 -9.89
C LEU A 205 -6.79 -3.01 -10.47
N ILE A 206 -6.19 -3.90 -9.68
CA ILE A 206 -4.96 -4.62 -10.03
C ILE A 206 -5.19 -6.14 -10.19
N PRO A 207 -4.51 -6.78 -11.16
CA PRO A 207 -4.59 -8.23 -11.36
C PRO A 207 -3.71 -9.00 -10.37
N SER A 208 -3.64 -10.32 -10.51
CA SER A 208 -2.83 -11.23 -9.69
C SER A 208 -1.33 -11.24 -10.08
N ASP A 209 -0.79 -10.12 -10.55
CA ASP A 209 0.62 -10.04 -10.98
C ASP A 209 1.53 -9.62 -9.82
N PHE A 210 2.57 -10.41 -9.58
CA PHE A 210 3.56 -10.11 -8.53
C PHE A 210 4.77 -9.39 -9.12
N ASP A 211 4.97 -8.13 -8.73
CA ASP A 211 6.13 -7.28 -9.05
C ASP A 211 6.98 -6.97 -7.80
N GLY A 212 6.58 -7.45 -6.62
CA GLY A 212 7.39 -7.41 -5.42
C GLY A 212 6.88 -6.48 -4.33
N ALA A 213 5.65 -5.98 -4.42
CA ALA A 213 5.00 -5.15 -3.40
C ALA A 213 4.36 -5.98 -2.27
N MET A 214 4.07 -5.33 -1.14
CA MET A 214 3.49 -5.99 0.05
C MET A 214 2.10 -6.57 -0.21
N ASP A 215 1.21 -5.82 -0.82
CA ASP A 215 -0.15 -6.26 -1.15
C ASP A 215 -0.11 -7.51 -2.04
N GLU A 216 0.61 -7.45 -3.15
CA GLU A 216 0.83 -8.58 -4.08
C GLU A 216 1.42 -9.79 -3.35
N ALA A 217 2.41 -9.58 -2.47
CA ALA A 217 3.03 -10.64 -1.70
C ALA A 217 2.03 -11.38 -0.78
N ASN A 218 0.93 -10.72 -0.40
CA ASN A 218 -0.11 -11.27 0.45
C ASN A 218 -1.32 -11.76 -0.33
N PHE A 219 -1.75 -11.14 -1.43
CA PHE A 219 -2.91 -11.65 -2.19
C PHE A 219 -2.54 -12.66 -3.29
N CYS A 220 -1.41 -12.51 -3.98
CA CYS A 220 -1.05 -13.38 -5.12
C CYS A 220 -0.96 -14.87 -4.74
N PRO A 221 -0.41 -15.27 -3.57
CA PRO A 221 -0.41 -16.67 -3.19
C PRO A 221 -1.81 -17.28 -3.08
N TRP A 222 -2.77 -16.54 -2.52
CA TRP A 222 -4.14 -17.01 -2.33
C TRP A 222 -4.95 -16.99 -3.61
N TRP A 223 -4.77 -15.96 -4.42
CA TRP A 223 -5.40 -15.84 -5.72
C TRP A 223 -4.98 -17.01 -6.62
N HIS A 224 -3.67 -17.22 -6.77
CA HIS A 224 -3.18 -18.33 -7.59
C HIS A 224 -3.49 -19.71 -7.01
N LEU A 225 -3.67 -19.83 -5.68
CA LEU A 225 -4.17 -21.07 -5.08
C LEU A 225 -5.64 -21.32 -5.47
N SER A 226 -6.47 -20.28 -5.43
CA SER A 226 -7.86 -20.34 -5.90
C SER A 226 -7.92 -20.79 -7.37
N ASP A 227 -7.12 -20.16 -8.25
CA ASP A 227 -7.08 -20.51 -9.67
C ASP A 227 -6.65 -21.97 -9.88
N ALA A 228 -5.57 -22.40 -9.22
CA ALA A 228 -5.03 -23.75 -9.33
C ALA A 228 -5.99 -24.84 -8.80
N LEU A 229 -6.85 -24.51 -7.83
CA LEU A 229 -7.90 -25.40 -7.33
C LEU A 229 -9.10 -25.42 -8.29
N SER A 230 -9.49 -24.27 -8.86
CA SER A 230 -10.58 -24.18 -9.84
C SER A 230 -10.26 -24.99 -11.11
N GLU A 231 -9.01 -24.98 -11.56
CA GLU A 231 -8.51 -25.86 -12.64
C GLU A 231 -8.70 -27.36 -12.34
N GLN A 232 -8.78 -27.73 -11.06
CA GLN A 232 -9.02 -29.10 -10.58
C GLN A 232 -10.51 -29.35 -10.24
N GLY A 233 -11.39 -28.39 -10.51
CA GLY A 233 -12.83 -28.47 -10.24
C GLY A 233 -13.21 -28.20 -8.78
N ARG A 234 -12.34 -27.53 -8.00
CA ARG A 234 -12.64 -27.08 -6.63
C ARG A 234 -12.61 -25.56 -6.55
N GLU A 235 -13.74 -24.98 -6.21
CA GLU A 235 -13.85 -23.54 -5.96
C GLU A 235 -13.35 -23.20 -4.54
N LEU A 236 -12.57 -22.12 -4.42
CA LEU A 236 -12.14 -21.54 -3.15
C LEU A 236 -12.27 -20.02 -3.25
N SER A 237 -13.07 -19.38 -2.40
CA SER A 237 -13.04 -17.92 -2.29
C SER A 237 -11.70 -17.46 -1.74
N ILE A 238 -11.07 -16.46 -2.36
CA ILE A 238 -9.80 -15.88 -1.90
C ILE A 238 -9.99 -15.34 -0.47
N PRO A 239 -9.35 -15.95 0.56
CA PRO A 239 -9.70 -15.70 1.95
C PRO A 239 -8.91 -14.55 2.59
N VAL A 240 -8.06 -13.86 1.81
CA VAL A 240 -7.23 -12.74 2.25
C VAL A 240 -7.51 -11.54 1.36
N GLU A 241 -7.70 -10.38 1.97
CA GLU A 241 -7.77 -9.10 1.26
C GLU A 241 -6.54 -8.27 1.59
N ALA A 242 -5.80 -7.83 0.58
CA ALA A 242 -4.62 -7.00 0.76
C ALA A 242 -4.70 -5.76 -0.15
N PHE A 243 -4.51 -4.58 0.45
CA PHE A 243 -4.64 -3.28 -0.21
C PHE A 243 -3.42 -2.41 0.07
N THR A 244 -2.98 -1.65 -0.94
CA THR A 244 -2.12 -0.48 -0.73
C THR A 244 -2.99 0.76 -0.66
N VAL A 245 -2.90 1.49 0.45
CA VAL A 245 -3.74 2.67 0.75
C VAL A 245 -2.87 3.92 0.64
N GLU A 246 -3.09 4.74 -0.39
CA GLU A 246 -2.31 5.94 -0.67
C GLU A 246 -3.00 7.16 -0.08
N LEU A 247 -2.42 7.70 0.98
CA LEU A 247 -3.08 8.66 1.89
C LEU A 247 -2.70 10.12 1.60
N GLY A 248 -2.57 10.46 0.32
CA GLY A 248 -2.23 11.80 -0.15
C GLY A 248 -0.72 11.97 -0.33
N SER A 249 -0.17 13.13 0.06
CA SER A 249 1.20 13.53 -0.23
C SER A 249 2.23 13.11 0.84
N GLN A 250 3.45 12.82 0.40
CA GLN A 250 4.63 12.54 1.23
C GLN A 250 5.12 13.80 1.98
N GLU A 251 6.09 13.61 2.89
CA GLU A 251 6.73 14.68 3.69
C GLU A 251 5.74 15.53 4.51
N LYS A 252 4.57 14.96 4.81
CA LYS A 252 3.49 15.65 5.51
C LYS A 252 2.92 14.79 6.64
N ILE A 253 2.74 15.42 7.80
CA ILE A 253 1.90 14.91 8.88
C ILE A 253 0.73 15.85 9.06
N ASP A 254 -0.48 15.32 8.95
CA ASP A 254 -1.73 16.02 9.18
C ASP A 254 -2.63 15.16 10.06
N LEU A 255 -2.71 15.47 11.36
CA LEU A 255 -3.44 14.67 12.33
C LEU A 255 -4.96 14.72 12.13
N LYS A 256 -5.47 15.80 11.52
CA LYS A 256 -6.90 15.92 11.21
C LYS A 256 -7.24 15.00 10.04
N GLU A 257 -6.44 15.04 8.97
CA GLU A 257 -6.61 14.11 7.86
C GLU A 257 -6.37 12.66 8.29
N ALA A 258 -5.40 12.41 9.16
CA ALA A 258 -5.15 11.07 9.69
C ALA A 258 -6.36 10.50 10.47
N LEU A 259 -7.14 11.34 11.14
CA LEU A 259 -8.37 10.92 11.81
C LEU A 259 -9.45 10.54 10.77
N ASN A 260 -9.56 11.31 9.68
CA ASN A 260 -10.47 10.99 8.58
C ASN A 260 -10.08 9.65 7.93
N ASP A 261 -8.79 9.43 7.72
CA ASP A 261 -8.24 8.20 7.15
C ASP A 261 -8.40 7.00 8.09
N ALA A 262 -8.22 7.19 9.40
CA ALA A 262 -8.51 6.16 10.39
C ALA A 262 -10.01 5.79 10.41
N ASN A 263 -10.91 6.77 10.30
CA ASN A 263 -12.36 6.52 10.19
C ASN A 263 -12.72 5.75 8.91
N SER A 264 -12.05 6.06 7.79
CA SER A 264 -12.15 5.32 6.53
C SER A 264 -11.79 3.85 6.71
N ILE A 265 -10.62 3.58 7.33
CA ILE A 265 -10.17 2.21 7.60
C ILE A 265 -11.13 1.49 8.57
N LEU A 266 -11.56 2.16 9.64
CA LEU A 266 -12.48 1.57 10.62
C LEU A 266 -13.85 1.24 10.02
N SER A 267 -14.33 1.99 9.03
CA SER A 267 -15.53 1.67 8.26
C SER A 267 -15.38 0.32 7.53
N TYR A 268 -14.26 0.13 6.83
CA TYR A 268 -13.95 -1.14 6.18
C TYR A 268 -13.79 -2.29 7.20
N LEU A 269 -13.05 -2.08 8.29
CA LEU A 269 -12.90 -3.10 9.33
C LEU A 269 -14.23 -3.47 10.01
N ASN A 270 -15.13 -2.50 10.20
CA ASN A 270 -16.48 -2.75 10.72
C ASN A 270 -17.30 -3.60 9.74
N HIS A 271 -17.26 -3.27 8.45
CA HIS A 271 -17.93 -4.06 7.40
C HIS A 271 -17.43 -5.51 7.38
N LYS A 272 -16.11 -5.71 7.51
CA LYS A 272 -15.49 -7.05 7.60
C LYS A 272 -15.67 -7.74 8.95
N SER A 273 -16.52 -7.19 9.84
CA SER A 273 -16.83 -7.77 11.14
C SER A 273 -15.63 -7.94 12.07
N VAL A 274 -14.57 -7.14 11.89
CA VAL A 274 -13.41 -7.10 12.81
C VAL A 274 -13.81 -6.42 14.12
N LEU A 275 -14.73 -5.45 14.06
CA LEU A 275 -15.18 -4.64 15.18
C LEU A 275 -16.56 -5.11 15.67
N GLN A 276 -16.81 -5.02 16.98
CA GLN A 276 -18.12 -5.34 17.57
C GLN A 276 -18.96 -4.07 17.76
N ASN A 277 -20.15 -4.05 17.14
CA ASN A 277 -21.15 -2.99 17.31
C ASN A 277 -20.57 -1.57 17.14
N ALA A 278 -19.55 -1.40 16.29
CA ALA A 278 -18.95 -0.09 16.07
C ALA A 278 -19.83 0.74 15.12
N MET A 279 -19.85 2.06 15.32
CA MET A 279 -20.67 2.98 14.52
C MET A 279 -19.97 3.49 13.25
N HIS A 280 -18.79 2.96 12.91
CA HIS A 280 -18.07 3.36 11.71
C HIS A 280 -18.78 2.82 10.46
N THR A 281 -19.11 3.72 9.55
CA THR A 281 -19.80 3.43 8.28
C THR A 281 -19.13 4.20 7.16
N PRO A 282 -19.21 3.71 5.90
CA PRO A 282 -18.59 4.39 4.79
C PRO A 282 -19.30 5.72 4.53
N ALA A 283 -18.51 6.71 4.13
CA ALA A 283 -19.03 7.97 3.64
C ALA A 283 -19.84 7.75 2.35
N ASP A 284 -20.93 8.51 2.24
CA ASP A 284 -21.74 8.62 1.03
C ASP A 284 -20.99 9.49 0.01
N ILE A 285 -20.10 8.84 -0.74
CA ILE A 285 -19.28 9.43 -1.80
C ILE A 285 -19.35 8.55 -3.05
N THR A 286 -19.36 9.19 -4.22
CA THR A 286 -19.10 8.50 -5.48
C THR A 286 -17.65 8.01 -5.49
N ARG A 287 -17.43 6.80 -5.98
CA ARG A 287 -16.10 6.22 -6.13
C ARG A 287 -15.87 5.91 -7.60
N TYR A 288 -14.66 6.16 -8.04
CA TYR A 288 -14.22 6.01 -9.41
C TYR A 288 -13.11 4.99 -9.47
N ALA A 289 -13.25 4.02 -10.37
CA ALA A 289 -12.22 3.02 -10.62
C ALA A 289 -11.66 3.14 -12.03
N CYS A 290 -10.42 2.71 -12.18
CA CYS A 290 -9.88 2.26 -13.45
C CYS A 290 -9.14 0.94 -13.26
N ASN A 291 -8.98 0.18 -14.35
CA ASN A 291 -8.10 -0.99 -14.37
C ASN A 291 -6.63 -0.52 -14.48
N LEU A 292 -5.69 -1.42 -14.18
CA LEU A 292 -4.26 -1.11 -14.22
C LEU A 292 -3.79 -0.54 -15.57
N ASP A 293 -4.38 -0.96 -16.69
CA ASP A 293 -4.09 -0.43 -18.03
C ASP A 293 -4.61 1.01 -18.26
N GLY A 294 -5.56 1.46 -17.45
CA GLY A 294 -6.04 2.84 -17.39
C GLY A 294 -5.17 3.78 -16.54
N TYR A 295 -4.16 3.26 -15.82
CA TYR A 295 -3.24 4.05 -15.02
C TYR A 295 -1.90 4.23 -15.71
N PHE A 296 -1.58 5.47 -16.09
CA PHE A 296 -0.37 5.75 -16.84
C PHE A 296 0.41 6.95 -16.31
N ALA A 297 1.72 6.94 -16.59
CA ALA A 297 2.64 8.03 -16.29
C ALA A 297 2.76 8.98 -17.48
N TYR A 298 2.56 10.28 -17.25
CA TYR A 298 2.81 11.33 -18.24
C TYR A 298 4.22 11.89 -18.02
N TYR A 299 5.10 11.72 -19.01
CA TYR A 299 6.48 12.19 -18.95
C TYR A 299 6.67 13.54 -19.61
N ALA A 300 7.54 14.37 -19.04
CA ALA A 300 7.87 15.68 -19.58
C ALA A 300 8.44 15.55 -21.01
N PRO A 301 7.76 16.10 -22.04
CA PRO A 301 8.26 16.00 -23.42
C PRO A 301 9.50 16.87 -23.63
N ILE A 302 9.74 17.85 -22.75
CA ILE A 302 10.86 18.79 -22.74
C ILE A 302 11.25 19.10 -21.28
N GLY A 303 12.48 19.54 -21.05
CA GLY A 303 12.93 20.04 -19.75
C GLY A 303 12.55 21.51 -19.52
N GLY A 304 12.42 21.92 -18.26
CA GLY A 304 12.10 23.30 -17.87
C GLY A 304 11.58 23.42 -16.45
N MET A 305 11.05 24.60 -16.12
CA MET A 305 10.37 24.85 -14.86
C MET A 305 8.87 24.63 -15.03
N VAL A 306 8.23 23.89 -14.14
CA VAL A 306 6.85 23.43 -14.27
C VAL A 306 5.93 24.19 -13.33
N GLU A 307 4.84 24.71 -13.87
CA GLU A 307 3.64 25.09 -13.13
C GLU A 307 2.59 24.00 -13.36
N TYR A 308 2.23 23.30 -12.29
CA TYR A 308 1.19 22.26 -12.30
C TYR A 308 -0.19 22.90 -12.25
N ILE A 309 -1.09 22.54 -13.18
CA ILE A 309 -2.42 23.16 -13.34
C ILE A 309 -3.53 22.17 -12.98
N ALA A 310 -3.39 20.91 -13.43
CA ALA A 310 -4.40 19.88 -13.23
C ALA A 310 -4.65 19.63 -11.72
N PRO A 311 -5.90 19.76 -11.24
CA PRO A 311 -6.23 19.53 -9.84
C PRO A 311 -6.14 18.04 -9.49
N LEU A 312 -5.46 17.72 -8.40
CA LEU A 312 -5.35 16.34 -7.93
C LEU A 312 -6.71 15.80 -7.46
N GLY A 313 -7.06 14.60 -7.91
CA GLY A 313 -8.37 13.98 -7.77
C GLY A 313 -9.44 14.58 -8.70
N GLY A 314 -9.09 15.56 -9.53
CA GLY A 314 -10.04 16.22 -10.43
C GLY A 314 -10.10 15.58 -11.80
N HIS A 315 -11.30 15.55 -12.37
CA HIS A 315 -11.53 15.19 -13.77
C HIS A 315 -11.06 16.30 -14.71
N ILE A 316 -10.38 15.90 -15.77
CA ILE A 316 -9.79 16.76 -16.80
C ILE A 316 -10.31 16.28 -18.15
N LYS A 317 -10.75 17.20 -18.99
CA LYS A 317 -11.18 16.90 -20.36
C LYS A 317 -10.02 16.90 -21.33
N ALA A 318 -10.13 16.09 -22.39
CA ALA A 318 -9.20 16.12 -23.51
C ALA A 318 -8.98 17.56 -24.01
N GLY A 319 -7.72 17.97 -24.15
CA GLY A 319 -7.31 19.31 -24.57
C GLY A 319 -7.23 20.35 -23.45
N GLU A 320 -7.65 20.05 -22.22
CA GLU A 320 -7.48 20.97 -21.09
C GLU A 320 -6.01 21.05 -20.63
N PRO A 321 -5.54 22.24 -20.21
CA PRO A 321 -4.19 22.42 -19.67
C PRO A 321 -3.94 21.57 -18.41
N ILE A 322 -2.86 20.79 -18.43
CA ILE A 322 -2.40 20.02 -17.25
C ILE A 322 -1.19 20.66 -16.56
N ALA A 323 -0.33 21.35 -17.31
CA ALA A 323 0.83 22.05 -16.79
C ALA A 323 1.36 23.08 -17.79
N ASN A 324 2.09 24.07 -17.30
CA ASN A 324 2.95 24.93 -18.13
C ASN A 324 4.42 24.60 -17.89
N ILE A 325 5.23 24.57 -18.95
CA ILE A 325 6.69 24.46 -18.88
C ILE A 325 7.31 25.79 -19.33
N LEU A 326 7.99 26.46 -18.40
CA LEU A 326 8.75 27.68 -18.60
C LEU A 326 10.23 27.38 -18.90
N ARG A 327 10.75 27.89 -20.02
CA ARG A 327 12.13 27.74 -20.49
C ARG A 327 12.78 29.10 -20.70
N MET A 328 13.28 29.72 -19.64
CA MET A 328 13.81 31.09 -19.69
C MET A 328 15.02 31.27 -20.62
N GLU A 329 15.88 30.25 -20.77
CA GLU A 329 16.99 30.29 -21.75
C GLU A 329 16.52 30.47 -23.19
N ARG A 330 15.24 30.21 -23.45
CA ARG A 330 14.64 30.17 -24.76
C ARG A 330 13.82 31.42 -25.09
N TYR A 331 13.74 32.38 -24.17
CA TYR A 331 12.92 33.60 -24.24
C TYR A 331 13.06 34.41 -25.53
N LEU A 332 14.26 34.49 -26.12
CA LEU A 332 14.50 35.24 -27.37
C LEU A 332 14.55 34.35 -28.62
N SER A 333 14.45 33.03 -28.49
CA SER A 333 14.67 32.08 -29.60
C SER A 333 13.44 31.24 -29.98
N GLU A 334 12.52 31.01 -29.05
CA GLU A 334 11.26 30.30 -29.26
C GLU A 334 10.21 30.78 -28.25
N GLN A 335 9.00 30.19 -28.27
CA GLN A 335 8.00 30.46 -27.23
C GLN A 335 8.50 29.90 -25.88
N PRO A 336 8.78 30.75 -24.88
CA PRO A 336 9.39 30.32 -23.63
C PRO A 336 8.42 29.59 -22.70
N LEU A 337 7.11 29.75 -22.92
CA LEU A 337 6.06 29.11 -22.14
C LEU A 337 5.32 28.12 -23.05
N GLN A 338 5.35 26.84 -22.70
CA GLN A 338 4.61 25.80 -23.40
C GLN A 338 3.58 25.18 -22.47
N THR A 339 2.31 25.21 -22.88
CA THR A 339 1.23 24.50 -22.19
C THR A 339 1.17 23.05 -22.64
N LEU A 340 1.04 22.14 -21.68
CA LEU A 340 0.85 20.72 -21.87
C LEU A 340 -0.63 20.36 -21.67
N THR A 341 -1.12 19.39 -22.44
CA THR A 341 -2.49 18.89 -22.41
C THR A 341 -2.49 17.37 -22.57
N LEU A 342 -3.64 16.73 -22.32
CA LEU A 342 -3.91 15.35 -22.71
C LEU A 342 -4.81 15.31 -23.95
N ASP A 343 -4.78 14.21 -24.71
CA ASP A 343 -5.68 13.94 -25.83
C ASP A 343 -6.90 13.09 -25.45
N CYS A 344 -7.01 12.74 -24.17
CA CYS A 344 -8.10 11.96 -23.59
C CYS A 344 -8.59 12.58 -22.27
N ASP A 345 -9.81 12.20 -21.87
CA ASP A 345 -10.35 12.51 -20.54
C ASP A 345 -9.60 11.69 -19.48
N ALA A 346 -9.27 12.32 -18.35
CA ALA A 346 -8.46 11.71 -17.30
C ALA A 346 -8.80 12.26 -15.92
N VAL A 347 -8.26 11.60 -14.88
CA VAL A 347 -8.23 12.11 -13.50
C VAL A 347 -6.78 12.21 -13.06
N ALA A 348 -6.32 13.38 -12.61
CA ALA A 348 -4.95 13.55 -12.11
C ALA A 348 -4.82 12.95 -10.72
N ILE A 349 -4.04 11.89 -10.55
CA ILE A 349 -3.90 11.24 -9.24
C ILE A 349 -2.76 11.87 -8.43
N LEU A 350 -1.60 12.03 -9.07
CA LEU A 350 -0.40 12.58 -8.44
C LEU A 350 0.46 13.31 -9.46
N HIS A 351 1.34 14.19 -8.97
CA HIS A 351 2.37 14.83 -9.76
C HIS A 351 3.73 14.84 -9.06
N PHE A 352 4.78 15.12 -9.83
CA PHE A 352 6.14 15.18 -9.33
C PHE A 352 6.35 16.31 -8.33
N ALA A 353 7.14 16.02 -7.29
CA ALA A 353 7.28 16.93 -6.15
C ALA A 353 8.15 18.17 -6.40
N SER A 354 8.89 18.22 -7.52
CA SER A 354 9.71 19.38 -7.89
C SER A 354 9.10 20.16 -9.05
N ALA A 355 9.34 21.47 -9.04
CA ALA A 355 9.01 22.38 -10.13
C ALA A 355 10.10 22.47 -11.21
N SER A 356 11.17 21.68 -11.13
CA SER A 356 12.23 21.62 -12.15
C SER A 356 12.40 20.21 -12.69
N VAL A 357 12.35 20.06 -14.01
CA VAL A 357 12.31 18.75 -14.66
C VAL A 357 13.24 18.67 -15.86
N ASN A 358 13.77 17.46 -16.07
CA ASN A 358 14.42 17.10 -17.33
C ASN A 358 13.38 16.55 -18.30
N GLN A 359 13.71 16.49 -19.59
CA GLN A 359 12.94 15.68 -20.53
C GLN A 359 12.91 14.24 -20.02
N GLY A 360 11.73 13.61 -20.05
CA GLY A 360 11.53 12.25 -19.56
C GLY A 360 11.33 12.11 -18.05
N THR A 361 11.36 13.20 -17.27
CA THR A 361 10.90 13.15 -15.88
C THR A 361 9.39 12.89 -15.85
N GLU A 362 8.92 11.95 -15.03
CA GLU A 362 7.50 11.72 -14.79
C GLU A 362 6.89 13.00 -14.19
N LEU A 363 5.90 13.59 -14.84
CA LEU A 363 5.21 14.80 -14.34
C LEU A 363 3.98 14.45 -13.53
N TYR A 364 3.16 13.54 -14.05
CA TYR A 364 1.90 13.13 -13.47
C TYR A 364 1.72 11.62 -13.61
N LYS A 365 0.84 11.07 -12.77
CA LYS A 365 0.10 9.86 -13.14
C LYS A 365 -1.39 10.15 -13.17
N PHE A 366 -2.06 9.56 -14.15
CA PHE A 366 -3.47 9.78 -14.42
C PHE A 366 -4.24 8.46 -14.44
N PHE A 367 -5.51 8.51 -14.01
CA PHE A 367 -6.49 7.48 -14.37
C PHE A 367 -7.19 7.88 -15.67
N THR A 368 -7.43 6.91 -16.53
CA THR A 368 -8.22 7.01 -17.77
C THR A 368 -9.19 5.84 -17.83
N ASN A 369 -10.16 5.89 -18.75
CA ASN A 369 -11.22 4.87 -18.86
C ASN A 369 -11.94 4.65 -17.51
N VAL A 370 -12.12 5.75 -16.76
CA VAL A 370 -12.67 5.74 -15.42
C VAL A 370 -14.15 5.40 -15.45
N PHE A 371 -14.58 4.53 -14.55
CA PHE A 371 -16.00 4.19 -14.33
C PHE A 371 -16.36 4.33 -12.86
N GLU A 372 -17.64 4.58 -12.59
CA GLU A 372 -18.17 4.62 -11.22
C GLU A 372 -18.22 3.20 -10.65
N LEU A 373 -17.73 3.04 -9.42
CA LEU A 373 -17.90 1.82 -8.64
C LEU A 373 -19.30 1.78 -8.07
#